data_AF-A0A7Z9H543-F1
#
_entry.id   AF-A0A7Z9H543-F1
#
_cell.length_a   1.000
_cell.length_b   1.000
_cell.length_c   1.000
_cell.angle_alpha   90.00
_cell.angle_beta   90.00
_cell.angle_gamma   90.00
#
_symmetry.space_group_name_H-M   'P 1'
#
loop_
_entity.id
_entity.type
_entity.pdbx_description
1 polymer ?
#
loop_
_entity_poly.entity_id
_entity_poly.type
_entity_poly.pdbx_seq_one_letter_code
_entity_poly.pdbx_strand_id
1 'polypeptide(L)'
;MLGGGWRLTAAAALLAGAFMVKGPPALLFSGSAVIAIAWTLRERHPSARWLHLLPAALTFLLLALPWPLSMALTSPLFLERLQEQMINREPQWIHWQWLPSVAGGALGLIIPWSLTLPGALRRGTIRAAEGIPSPGRWLVLTCAVAIVPFFFIKTFERYLIPLVPLLCILVSAHLESLDGRRLRKHLIAAALLLALPVLGFAAFVFWFHLSGTAALLAAGAWAIVLVCARRGMLRQMVLATAGTIAIVVGFLLPAIGIGALPDNLPADIDTSQVATIGSDQPVMVSMRLRRLIPVLPRDPEALADSLPSEKIYLFASSDDRFAVLAAATGAGREARAVLEFSSFRSRKTYLRFARADAGWPEWRRAIALRDLETLRPQWTLYLVSRK
;
A
#
# COMPACT_ATOMS: atom_id res chain seq x y z
N MET A 1 38.70 19.08 -5.72
CA MET A 1 37.48 18.30 -5.40
C MET A 1 36.53 18.30 -6.60
N LEU A 2 36.68 17.34 -7.51
CA LEU A 2 35.98 17.26 -8.81
C LEU A 2 34.92 16.12 -8.86
N GLY A 3 34.31 15.76 -7.73
CA GLY A 3 33.43 14.57 -7.63
C GLY A 3 31.91 14.80 -7.51
N GLY A 4 31.43 16.05 -7.59
CA GLY A 4 30.03 16.39 -7.24
C GLY A 4 29.05 16.51 -8.42
N GLY A 5 29.51 16.92 -9.61
CA GLY A 5 28.61 17.26 -10.73
C GLY A 5 27.85 16.06 -11.31
N TRP A 6 28.53 14.92 -11.44
CA TRP A 6 27.90 13.68 -11.93
C TRP A 6 26.86 13.12 -10.92
N ARG A 7 27.07 13.33 -9.61
CA ARG A 7 26.12 12.91 -8.57
C ARG A 7 24.85 13.75 -8.61
N LEU A 8 24.97 15.05 -8.85
CA LEU A 8 23.84 15.97 -9.00
C LEU A 8 23.02 15.67 -10.27
N THR A 9 23.69 15.40 -11.39
CA THR A 9 23.01 15.00 -12.65
C THR A 9 22.36 13.63 -12.53
N ALA A 10 23.00 12.66 -11.90
CA ALA A 10 22.38 11.37 -11.59
C ALA A 10 21.16 11.52 -10.67
N ALA A 11 21.24 12.35 -9.62
CA ALA A 11 20.10 12.65 -8.76
C ALA A 11 18.95 13.33 -9.53
N ALA A 12 19.26 14.23 -10.46
CA ALA A 12 18.26 14.88 -11.31
C ALA A 12 17.59 13.88 -12.27
N ALA A 13 18.33 12.92 -12.84
CA ALA A 13 17.77 11.87 -13.67
C ALA A 13 16.83 10.96 -12.87
N LEU A 14 17.21 10.57 -11.64
CA LEU A 14 16.35 9.80 -10.74
C LEU A 14 15.09 10.58 -10.35
N LEU A 15 15.20 11.88 -10.12
CA LEU A 15 14.06 12.76 -9.85
C LEU A 15 13.13 12.86 -11.06
N ALA A 16 13.66 12.97 -12.27
CA ALA A 16 12.85 12.95 -13.49
C ALA A 16 12.09 11.63 -13.63
N GLY A 17 12.76 10.49 -13.37
CA GLY A 17 12.10 9.19 -13.31
C GLY A 17 10.97 9.13 -12.27
N ALA A 18 11.21 9.61 -11.05
CA ALA A 18 10.18 9.67 -10.00
C ALA A 18 8.99 10.58 -10.39
N PHE A 19 9.27 11.71 -11.04
CA PHE A 19 8.27 12.60 -11.59
C PHE A 19 7.45 11.92 -12.70
N MET A 20 8.07 11.10 -13.55
CA MET A 20 7.35 10.37 -14.59
C MET A 20 6.50 9.21 -14.07
N VAL A 21 6.86 8.64 -12.93
CA VAL A 21 6.06 7.58 -12.28
C VAL A 21 4.85 8.15 -11.54
N LYS A 22 5.00 9.26 -10.80
CA LYS A 22 3.97 9.73 -9.85
C LYS A 22 3.57 11.19 -10.01
N GLY A 23 4.18 11.92 -10.94
CA GLY A 23 3.91 13.31 -11.24
C GLY A 23 4.51 14.31 -10.23
N PRO A 24 3.91 15.50 -10.10
CA PRO A 24 4.37 16.59 -9.23
C PRO A 24 4.66 16.22 -7.77
N PRO A 25 3.97 15.26 -7.11
CA PRO A 25 4.32 14.86 -5.76
C PRO A 25 5.78 14.43 -5.57
N ALA A 26 6.46 13.92 -6.60
CA ALA A 26 7.89 13.58 -6.53
C ALA A 26 8.79 14.80 -6.22
N LEU A 27 8.39 15.97 -6.71
CA LEU A 27 9.09 17.23 -6.46
C LEU A 27 8.93 17.70 -5.02
N LEU A 28 7.82 17.36 -4.34
CA LEU A 28 7.62 17.72 -2.94
C LEU A 28 8.64 17.00 -2.02
N PHE A 29 8.86 15.70 -2.23
CA PHE A 29 9.85 14.94 -1.44
C PHE A 29 11.30 15.28 -1.79
N SER A 30 11.56 15.62 -3.05
CA SER A 30 12.93 15.96 -3.46
C SER A 30 13.27 17.41 -3.11
N GLY A 31 12.27 18.29 -3.18
CA GLY A 31 12.35 19.67 -2.71
C GLY A 31 12.62 19.74 -1.21
N SER A 32 12.04 18.84 -0.41
CA SER A 32 12.33 18.77 1.03
C SER A 32 13.80 18.45 1.31
N ALA A 33 14.39 17.53 0.54
CA ALA A 33 15.81 17.19 0.63
C ALA A 33 16.70 18.39 0.25
N VAL A 34 16.35 19.13 -0.80
CA VAL A 34 17.07 20.34 -1.22
C VAL A 34 16.97 21.44 -0.17
N ILE A 35 15.78 21.69 0.39
CA ILE A 35 15.58 22.65 1.49
C ILE A 35 16.42 22.25 2.71
N ALA A 36 16.42 20.96 3.06
CA ALA A 36 17.22 20.44 4.17
C ALA A 36 18.73 20.61 3.93
N ILE A 37 19.21 20.40 2.69
CA ILE A 37 20.61 20.68 2.31
C ILE A 37 20.91 22.17 2.45
N ALA A 38 20.06 23.05 1.90
CA ALA A 38 20.26 24.49 1.97
C ALA A 38 20.32 24.98 3.43
N TRP A 39 19.45 24.46 4.29
CA TRP A 39 19.44 24.79 5.72
C TRP A 39 20.67 24.27 6.47
N THR A 40 21.14 23.06 6.16
CA THR A 40 22.30 22.45 6.83
C THR A 40 23.64 22.97 6.30
N LEU A 41 23.70 23.46 5.06
CA LEU A 41 24.90 24.01 4.42
C LEU A 41 24.99 25.54 4.44
N ARG A 42 23.93 26.26 4.87
CA ARG A 42 23.89 27.73 5.00
C ARG A 42 25.09 28.30 5.77
N GLU A 43 25.64 27.51 6.68
CA GLU A 43 26.76 27.90 7.55
C GLU A 43 28.16 27.75 6.89
N ARG A 44 28.29 27.12 5.70
CA ARG A 44 29.62 26.68 5.20
C ARG A 44 30.04 27.18 3.83
N HIS A 45 29.13 27.35 2.87
CA HIS A 45 29.51 27.77 1.50
C HIS A 45 28.41 28.59 0.81
N PRO A 46 28.41 29.94 0.93
CA PRO A 46 27.44 30.81 0.27
C PRO A 46 27.54 30.78 -1.28
N SER A 47 28.64 30.24 -1.82
CA SER A 47 28.93 30.16 -3.24
C SER A 47 28.73 28.76 -3.84
N ALA A 48 27.90 27.89 -3.22
CA ALA A 48 27.51 26.60 -3.78
C ALA A 48 27.05 26.81 -5.24
N ARG A 49 27.92 26.43 -6.17
CA ARG A 49 28.00 27.03 -7.49
C ARG A 49 26.74 26.71 -8.28
N TRP A 50 25.90 27.72 -8.54
CA TRP A 50 24.73 27.65 -9.44
C TRP A 50 25.05 26.93 -10.76
N LEU A 51 26.31 27.02 -11.21
CA LEU A 51 26.86 26.29 -12.36
C LEU A 51 26.73 24.76 -12.29
N HIS A 52 26.65 24.14 -11.12
CA HIS A 52 26.39 22.69 -10.97
C HIS A 52 24.91 22.36 -10.88
N LEU A 53 24.05 23.35 -10.62
CA LEU A 53 22.59 23.18 -10.65
C LEU A 53 22.07 23.24 -12.09
N LEU A 54 22.72 23.99 -12.98
CA LEU A 54 22.30 24.10 -14.39
C LEU A 54 22.30 22.74 -15.12
N PRO A 55 23.37 21.92 -15.10
CA PRO A 55 23.35 20.59 -15.69
C PRO A 55 22.28 19.68 -15.10
N ALA A 56 22.05 19.77 -13.78
CA ALA A 56 21.03 18.99 -13.08
C ALA A 56 19.61 19.42 -13.50
N ALA A 57 19.34 20.72 -13.58
CA ALA A 57 18.08 21.27 -14.05
C ALA A 57 17.81 20.89 -15.51
N LEU A 58 18.81 21.04 -16.40
CA LEU A 58 18.71 20.63 -17.80
C LEU A 58 18.44 19.13 -17.91
N THR A 59 19.18 18.30 -17.18
CA THR A 59 18.95 16.85 -17.15
C THR A 59 17.52 16.51 -16.71
N PHE A 60 17.02 17.16 -15.66
CA PHE A 60 15.66 16.95 -15.19
C PHE A 60 14.64 17.35 -16.27
N LEU A 61 14.76 18.55 -16.84
CA LEU A 61 13.81 19.07 -17.84
C LEU A 61 13.80 18.20 -19.11
N LEU A 62 14.97 17.81 -19.61
CA LEU A 62 15.11 16.98 -20.81
C LEU A 62 14.47 15.61 -20.64
N LEU A 63 14.43 15.06 -19.43
CA LEU A 63 13.84 13.74 -19.16
C LEU A 63 12.38 13.81 -18.71
N ALA A 64 11.98 14.86 -17.99
CA ALA A 64 10.66 14.97 -17.36
C ALA A 64 9.61 15.68 -18.23
N LEU A 65 10.01 16.58 -19.14
CA LEU A 65 9.07 17.38 -19.93
C LEU A 65 8.58 16.77 -21.26
N PRO A 66 9.34 15.94 -22.01
CA PRO A 66 8.90 15.51 -23.33
C PRO A 66 7.53 14.82 -23.33
N TRP A 67 7.29 13.93 -22.38
CA TRP A 67 6.02 13.19 -22.32
C TRP A 67 4.83 14.06 -21.90
N PRO A 68 4.87 14.86 -20.80
CA PRO A 68 3.77 15.77 -20.46
C PRO A 68 3.45 16.78 -21.57
N LEU A 69 4.49 17.31 -22.23
CA LEU A 69 4.29 18.25 -23.34
C LEU A 69 3.62 17.56 -24.53
N SER A 70 4.08 16.37 -24.92
CA SER A 70 3.44 15.59 -25.96
C SER A 70 1.97 15.32 -25.63
N MET A 71 1.67 14.89 -24.40
CA MET A 71 0.30 14.61 -23.97
C MET A 71 -0.59 15.85 -23.94
N ALA A 72 -0.05 17.00 -23.53
CA ALA A 72 -0.77 18.27 -23.56
C ALA A 72 -1.12 18.71 -25.00
N LEU A 73 -0.29 18.35 -25.98
CA LEU A 73 -0.52 18.66 -27.40
C LEU A 73 -1.45 17.64 -28.08
N THR A 74 -1.37 16.35 -27.71
CA THR A 74 -2.11 15.28 -28.41
C THR A 74 -3.42 14.89 -27.75
N SER A 75 -3.62 15.19 -26.46
CA SER A 75 -4.82 14.81 -25.71
C SER A 75 -5.53 16.04 -25.14
N PRO A 76 -6.72 16.40 -25.67
CA PRO A 76 -7.45 17.60 -25.24
C PRO A 76 -7.87 17.56 -23.76
N LEU A 77 -8.07 16.38 -23.18
CA LEU A 77 -8.47 16.20 -21.77
C LEU A 77 -7.30 16.08 -20.78
N PHE A 78 -6.05 16.14 -21.25
CA PHE A 78 -4.90 15.82 -20.39
C PHE A 78 -4.73 16.80 -19.22
N LEU A 79 -4.80 18.10 -19.52
CA LEU A 79 -4.64 19.16 -18.51
C LEU A 79 -5.81 19.17 -17.53
N GLU A 80 -7.04 18.95 -18.02
CA GLU A 80 -8.23 18.83 -17.18
C GLU A 80 -8.09 17.66 -16.20
N ARG A 81 -7.71 16.46 -16.68
CA ARG A 81 -7.48 15.30 -15.81
C ARG A 81 -6.36 15.52 -14.79
N LEU A 82 -5.30 16.23 -15.16
CA LEU A 82 -4.24 16.62 -14.21
C LEU A 82 -4.77 17.58 -13.14
N GLN A 83 -5.63 18.52 -13.52
CA GLN A 83 -6.28 19.44 -12.59
C GLN A 83 -7.27 18.71 -11.67
N GLU A 84 -8.09 17.80 -12.19
CA GLU A 84 -8.96 16.92 -11.40
C GLU A 84 -8.15 16.12 -10.37
N GLN A 85 -7.02 15.55 -10.78
CA GLN A 85 -6.11 14.81 -9.88
C GLN A 85 -5.59 15.70 -8.74
N MET A 86 -5.36 16.99 -8.98
CA MET A 86 -4.96 17.94 -7.95
C MET A 86 -6.11 18.33 -7.04
N ILE A 87 -7.30 18.60 -7.59
CA ILE A 87 -8.50 18.95 -6.83
C ILE A 87 -8.94 17.78 -5.93
N ASN A 88 -8.87 16.54 -6.44
CA ASN A 88 -9.21 15.32 -5.70
C ASN A 88 -8.27 15.04 -4.52
N ARG A 89 -7.13 15.75 -4.40
CA ARG A 89 -6.28 15.72 -3.21
C ARG A 89 -6.79 16.63 -2.09
N GLU A 90 -7.87 17.37 -2.34
CA GLU A 90 -8.56 18.25 -1.38
C GLU A 90 -7.55 19.14 -0.62
N PRO A 91 -6.83 20.05 -1.32
CA PRO A 91 -5.88 20.93 -0.64
C PRO A 91 -6.63 21.86 0.32
N GLN A 92 -6.28 21.82 1.61
CA GLN A 92 -6.82 22.73 2.62
C GLN A 92 -5.72 23.24 3.56
N TRP A 93 -6.08 24.14 4.47
CA TRP A 93 -5.14 24.85 5.32
C TRP A 93 -4.39 23.94 6.29
N ILE A 94 -5.05 23.27 7.24
CA ILE A 94 -4.41 22.25 8.09
C ILE A 94 -5.44 21.21 8.51
N HIS A 95 -5.10 19.94 8.33
CA HIS A 95 -5.89 18.80 8.80
C HIS A 95 -5.25 18.12 10.02
N TRP A 96 -5.49 18.70 11.20
CA TRP A 96 -5.02 18.11 12.46
C TRP A 96 -5.52 16.67 12.68
N GLN A 97 -6.71 16.36 12.16
CA GLN A 97 -7.31 15.03 12.17
C GLN A 97 -6.46 13.94 11.47
N TRP A 98 -5.50 14.32 10.63
CA TRP A 98 -4.62 13.37 9.94
C TRP A 98 -3.30 13.11 10.66
N LEU A 99 -3.01 13.84 11.74
CA LEU A 99 -1.81 13.61 12.55
C LEU A 99 -1.70 12.14 13.02
N PRO A 100 -2.77 11.46 13.49
CA PRO A 100 -2.69 10.05 13.83
C PRO A 100 -2.38 9.14 12.63
N SER A 101 -2.88 9.46 11.43
CA SER A 101 -2.60 8.67 10.22
C SER A 101 -1.19 8.90 9.71
N VAL A 102 -0.67 10.13 9.77
CA VAL A 102 0.71 10.45 9.41
C VAL A 102 1.69 9.81 10.39
N ALA A 103 1.42 9.91 11.70
CA ALA A 103 2.22 9.27 12.74
C ALA A 103 2.14 7.75 12.65
N GLY A 104 0.93 7.21 12.49
CA GLY A 104 0.67 5.78 12.32
C GLY A 104 1.33 5.22 11.06
N GLY A 105 1.28 5.94 9.94
CA GLY A 105 1.95 5.58 8.70
C GLY A 105 3.47 5.61 8.84
N ALA A 106 4.05 6.67 9.39
CA ALA A 106 5.50 6.78 9.57
C ALA A 106 6.06 5.70 10.51
N LEU A 107 5.36 5.42 11.62
CA LEU A 107 5.74 4.37 12.57
C LEU A 107 5.45 2.97 12.01
N GLY A 108 4.33 2.78 11.35
CA GLY A 108 3.88 1.51 10.78
C GLY A 108 4.76 1.03 9.63
N LEU A 109 5.19 1.95 8.76
CA LEU A 109 6.06 1.63 7.62
C LEU A 109 7.46 1.14 8.02
N ILE A 110 7.90 1.42 9.26
CA ILE A 110 9.21 0.98 9.75
C ILE A 110 9.12 -0.13 10.80
N ILE A 111 7.95 -0.76 11.00
CA ILE A 111 7.84 -1.94 11.86
C ILE A 111 8.85 -3.01 11.39
N PRO A 112 9.61 -3.64 12.30
CA PRO A 112 9.48 -3.56 13.77
C PRO A 112 10.35 -2.51 14.48
N TRP A 113 11.04 -1.66 13.74
CA TRP A 113 12.01 -0.70 14.30
C TRP A 113 11.38 0.61 14.79
N SER A 114 10.06 0.72 14.83
CA SER A 114 9.32 1.91 15.24
C SER A 114 9.73 2.42 16.62
N LEU A 115 10.01 1.52 17.58
CA LEU A 115 10.48 1.87 18.92
C LEU A 115 11.94 2.36 18.97
N THR A 116 12.71 2.07 17.94
CA THR A 116 14.11 2.52 17.79
C THR A 116 14.19 3.91 17.15
N LEU A 117 13.15 4.31 16.41
CA LEU A 117 13.12 5.55 15.66
C LEU A 117 13.33 6.81 16.52
N PRO A 118 12.71 6.98 17.72
CA PRO A 118 12.95 8.17 18.54
C PRO A 118 14.43 8.34 18.93
N GLY A 119 15.12 7.25 19.27
CA GLY A 119 16.56 7.26 19.55
C GLY A 119 17.39 7.63 18.32
N ALA A 120 17.00 7.11 17.16
CA ALA A 120 17.64 7.43 15.88
C ALA A 120 17.45 8.90 15.47
N LEU A 121 16.24 9.45 15.61
CA LEU A 121 15.95 10.86 15.35
C LEU A 121 16.74 11.77 16.29
N ARG A 122 16.72 11.49 17.60
CA ARG A 122 17.47 12.26 18.60
C ARG A 122 18.97 12.24 18.30
N ARG A 123 19.53 11.10 17.92
CA ARG A 123 20.95 11.02 17.56
C ARG A 123 21.26 11.78 16.26
N GLY A 124 20.36 11.69 15.28
CA GLY A 124 20.47 12.40 14.02
C GLY A 124 20.47 13.92 14.18
N THR A 125 19.83 14.48 15.21
CA THR A 125 19.81 15.93 15.46
C THR A 125 21.05 16.46 16.18
N ILE A 126 21.89 15.59 16.77
CA ILE A 126 23.12 16.02 17.45
C ILE A 126 24.07 16.66 16.43
N ARG A 127 24.51 17.89 16.71
CA ARG A 127 25.47 18.59 15.86
C ARG A 127 26.82 17.88 15.92
N ALA A 128 27.38 17.58 14.74
CA ALA A 128 28.80 17.24 14.64
C ALA A 128 29.65 18.48 14.94
N ALA A 129 30.92 18.28 15.28
CA ALA A 129 31.88 19.36 15.45
C ALA A 129 31.92 20.27 14.21
N GLU A 130 32.29 21.54 14.42
CA GLU A 130 32.38 22.53 13.35
C GLU A 130 33.26 22.00 12.19
N GLY A 131 32.82 22.25 10.95
CA GLY A 131 33.47 21.74 9.74
C GLY A 131 33.12 20.29 9.32
N ILE A 132 32.60 19.43 10.20
CA ILE A 132 32.27 18.03 9.84
C ILE A 132 30.83 17.93 9.29
N PRO A 133 30.59 17.31 8.11
CA PRO A 133 29.22 17.07 7.63
C PRO A 133 28.42 16.27 8.67
N SER A 134 27.14 16.64 8.89
CA SER A 134 26.21 15.84 9.70
C SER A 134 25.12 15.24 8.82
N PRO A 135 25.38 14.09 8.16
CA PRO A 135 24.39 13.37 7.36
C PRO A 135 23.12 13.05 8.15
N GLY A 136 23.24 12.75 9.45
CA GLY A 136 22.10 12.49 10.33
C GLY A 136 21.14 13.68 10.42
N ARG A 137 21.67 14.90 10.55
CA ARG A 137 20.84 16.12 10.65
C ARG A 137 20.13 16.40 9.34
N TRP A 138 20.82 16.19 8.23
CA TRP A 138 20.21 16.29 6.90
C TRP A 138 19.07 15.29 6.71
N LEU A 139 19.27 14.02 7.09
CA LEU A 139 18.23 12.98 7.00
C LEU A 139 17.00 13.34 7.86
N VAL A 140 17.21 13.76 9.11
CA VAL A 140 16.10 14.16 10.01
C VAL A 140 15.34 15.35 9.45
N LEU A 141 16.04 16.39 8.98
CA LEU A 141 15.40 17.57 8.39
C LEU A 141 14.66 17.22 7.09
N THR A 142 15.23 16.36 6.26
CA THR A 142 14.59 15.90 5.01
C THR A 142 13.28 15.19 5.34
N CYS A 143 13.27 14.28 6.33
CA CYS A 143 12.05 13.64 6.80
C CYS A 143 11.03 14.64 7.35
N ALA A 144 11.47 15.58 8.20
CA ALA A 144 10.59 16.58 8.80
C ALA A 144 9.90 17.45 7.73
N VAL A 145 10.67 18.00 6.79
CA VAL A 145 10.15 18.85 5.71
C VAL A 145 9.29 18.04 4.74
N ALA A 146 9.66 16.78 4.43
CA ALA A 146 8.86 15.91 3.56
C ALA A 146 7.50 15.53 4.15
N ILE A 147 7.34 15.57 5.47
CA ILE A 147 6.06 15.29 6.12
C ILE A 147 5.11 16.48 6.04
N VAL A 148 5.63 17.71 5.97
CA VAL A 148 4.83 18.95 6.00
C VAL A 148 3.66 18.94 5.00
N PRO A 149 3.83 18.60 3.71
CA PRO A 149 2.73 18.63 2.74
C PRO A 149 1.52 17.77 3.13
N PHE A 150 1.72 16.72 3.93
CA PHE A 150 0.64 15.83 4.35
C PHE A 150 -0.31 16.42 5.39
N PHE A 151 0.03 17.57 5.97
CA PHE A 151 -0.93 18.33 6.78
C PHE A 151 -1.91 19.13 5.93
N PHE A 152 -1.64 19.30 4.62
CA PHE A 152 -2.38 20.17 3.72
C PHE A 152 -3.16 19.41 2.63
N ILE A 153 -2.90 18.10 2.45
CA ILE A 153 -3.55 17.28 1.41
C ILE A 153 -4.09 15.97 1.96
N LYS A 154 -5.20 15.49 1.41
CA LYS A 154 -5.80 14.20 1.77
C LYS A 154 -4.78 13.09 1.63
N THR A 155 -4.45 12.48 2.77
CA THR A 155 -3.32 11.57 2.89
C THR A 155 -3.72 10.11 2.98
N PHE A 156 -2.84 9.29 2.41
CA PHE A 156 -2.81 7.86 2.64
C PHE A 156 -1.44 7.50 3.19
N GLU A 157 -1.38 6.56 4.12
CA GLU A 157 -0.12 6.10 4.76
C GLU A 157 0.94 5.71 3.72
N ARG A 158 0.52 5.11 2.59
CA ARG A 158 1.40 4.75 1.47
C ARG A 158 2.15 5.92 0.83
N TYR A 159 1.75 7.17 1.08
CA TYR A 159 2.47 8.33 0.59
C TYR A 159 3.76 8.59 1.37
N LEU A 160 3.91 8.02 2.57
CA LEU A 160 5.13 8.12 3.37
C LEU A 160 6.20 7.09 2.99
N ILE A 161 5.90 6.14 2.10
CA ILE A 161 6.86 5.11 1.61
C ILE A 161 8.21 5.70 1.18
N PRO A 162 8.29 6.84 0.46
CA PRO A 162 9.57 7.45 0.10
C PRO A 162 10.47 7.82 1.28
N LEU A 163 9.92 7.95 2.50
CA LEU A 163 10.71 8.21 3.71
C LEU A 163 11.39 6.97 4.25
N VAL A 164 10.90 5.77 3.93
CA VAL A 164 11.37 4.51 4.50
C VAL A 164 12.88 4.34 4.34
N PRO A 165 13.52 4.57 3.18
CA PRO A 165 14.97 4.46 3.05
C PRO A 165 15.73 5.40 4.01
N LEU A 166 15.28 6.65 4.16
CA LEU A 166 15.92 7.63 5.05
C LEU A 166 15.83 7.20 6.52
N LEU A 167 14.64 6.74 6.92
CA LEU A 167 14.38 6.24 8.26
C LEU A 167 15.19 4.96 8.55
N CYS A 168 15.31 4.05 7.58
CA CYS A 168 16.15 2.85 7.68
C CYS A 168 17.63 3.20 7.88
N ILE A 169 18.16 4.20 7.17
CA ILE A 169 19.55 4.65 7.35
C ILE A 169 19.75 5.21 8.78
N LEU A 170 18.82 6.05 9.25
CA LEU A 170 18.88 6.60 10.61
C LEU A 170 18.82 5.50 11.69
N VAL A 171 17.88 4.56 11.54
CA VAL A 171 17.72 3.43 12.47
C VAL A 171 18.96 2.52 12.46
N SER A 172 19.48 2.17 11.28
CA SER A 172 20.68 1.34 11.15
C SER A 172 21.88 1.98 11.85
N ALA A 173 22.16 3.25 11.53
CA ALA A 173 23.25 3.99 12.14
C ALA A 173 23.11 4.09 13.67
N HIS A 174 21.89 4.26 14.18
CA HIS A 174 21.63 4.27 15.62
C HIS A 174 21.90 2.91 16.27
N LEU A 175 21.34 1.83 15.73
CA LEU A 175 21.52 0.48 16.28
C LEU A 175 23.00 0.06 16.31
N GLU A 176 23.77 0.37 15.27
CA GLU A 176 25.20 0.05 15.20
C GLU A 176 26.05 0.79 16.24
N SER A 177 25.54 1.88 16.81
CA SER A 177 26.26 2.64 17.86
C SER A 177 25.98 2.21 19.29
N LEU A 178 24.99 1.34 19.48
CA LEU A 178 24.61 0.91 20.80
C LEU A 178 25.59 -0.13 21.33
N ASP A 179 25.85 -0.08 22.63
CA ASP A 179 26.51 -1.19 23.32
C ASP A 179 25.67 -2.48 23.22
N GLY A 180 26.30 -3.64 23.43
CA GLY A 180 25.62 -4.94 23.26
C GLY A 180 24.38 -5.12 24.14
N ARG A 181 24.34 -4.51 25.33
CA ARG A 181 23.19 -4.60 26.25
C ARG A 181 22.01 -3.77 25.74
N ARG A 182 22.25 -2.54 25.32
CA ARG A 182 21.23 -1.63 24.77
C ARG A 182 20.73 -2.12 23.43
N LEU A 183 21.63 -2.55 22.54
CA LEU A 183 21.29 -3.17 21.27
C LEU A 183 20.30 -4.32 21.49
N ARG A 184 20.65 -5.28 22.37
CA ARG A 184 19.77 -6.41 22.69
C ARG A 184 18.39 -5.97 23.18
N LYS A 185 18.28 -4.92 24.02
CA LYS A 185 16.98 -4.40 24.46
C LYS A 185 16.14 -3.89 23.29
N HIS A 186 16.75 -3.11 22.38
CA HIS A 186 16.08 -2.62 21.17
C HIS A 186 15.63 -3.77 20.26
N LEU A 187 16.49 -4.76 20.04
CA LEU A 187 16.16 -5.93 19.22
C LEU A 187 15.01 -6.74 19.83
N ILE A 188 15.00 -6.96 21.15
CA ILE A 188 13.90 -7.67 21.81
C ILE A 188 12.60 -6.88 21.71
N ALA A 189 12.63 -5.56 21.95
CA ALA A 189 11.46 -4.71 21.82
C ALA A 189 10.88 -4.75 20.39
N ALA A 190 11.75 -4.70 19.37
CA ALA A 190 11.35 -4.85 17.98
C ALA A 190 10.75 -6.24 17.69
N ALA A 191 11.38 -7.32 18.16
CA ALA A 191 10.83 -8.67 18.01
C ALA A 191 9.43 -8.81 18.65
N LEU A 192 9.22 -8.22 19.83
CA LEU A 192 7.92 -8.22 20.50
C LEU A 192 6.89 -7.36 19.76
N LEU A 193 7.28 -6.20 19.21
CA LEU A 193 6.40 -5.38 18.39
C LEU A 193 5.96 -6.14 17.12
N LEU A 194 6.89 -6.85 16.48
CA LEU A 194 6.58 -7.72 15.32
C LEU A 194 5.62 -8.86 15.70
N ALA A 195 5.68 -9.34 16.94
CA ALA A 195 4.83 -10.44 17.41
C ALA A 195 3.35 -10.10 17.30
N LEU A 196 2.97 -8.83 17.51
CA LEU A 196 1.57 -8.40 17.52
C LEU A 196 0.85 -8.74 16.21
N PRO A 197 1.29 -8.26 15.03
CA PRO A 197 0.66 -8.66 13.78
C PRO A 197 0.92 -10.15 13.46
N VAL A 198 2.16 -10.64 13.62
CA VAL A 198 2.51 -11.99 13.16
C VAL A 198 1.77 -13.08 13.93
N LEU A 199 1.87 -13.06 15.26
CA LEU A 199 1.21 -14.04 16.11
C LEU A 199 -0.29 -13.78 16.21
N GLY A 200 -0.74 -12.52 16.08
CA GLY A 200 -2.16 -12.18 16.00
C GLY A 200 -2.82 -12.84 14.79
N PHE A 201 -2.24 -12.69 13.60
CA PHE A 201 -2.73 -13.37 12.40
C PHE A 201 -2.53 -14.89 12.46
N ALA A 202 -1.43 -15.38 13.02
CA ALA A 202 -1.19 -16.82 13.16
C ALA A 202 -2.25 -17.46 14.08
N ALA A 203 -2.53 -16.83 15.22
CA ALA A 203 -3.58 -17.25 16.13
C ALA A 203 -4.95 -17.20 15.46
N PHE A 204 -5.25 -16.14 14.70
CA PHE A 204 -6.49 -16.04 13.93
C PHE A 204 -6.64 -17.20 12.93
N VAL A 205 -5.65 -17.40 12.06
CA VAL A 205 -5.66 -18.46 11.03
C VAL A 205 -5.74 -19.85 11.66
N PHE A 206 -5.07 -20.07 12.77
CA PHE A 206 -5.12 -21.33 13.52
C PHE A 206 -6.49 -21.53 14.18
N TRP A 207 -7.02 -20.51 14.86
CA TRP A 207 -8.29 -20.57 15.60
C TRP A 207 -9.47 -20.90 14.69
N PHE A 208 -9.51 -20.32 13.49
CA PHE A 208 -10.56 -20.54 12.50
C PHE A 208 -10.28 -21.74 11.58
N HIS A 209 -9.34 -22.61 11.93
CA HIS A 209 -9.02 -23.85 11.19
C HIS A 209 -8.71 -23.63 9.69
N LEU A 210 -8.17 -22.47 9.34
CA LEU A 210 -7.92 -22.10 7.93
C LEU A 210 -6.65 -22.75 7.39
N SER A 211 -5.54 -22.68 8.12
CA SER A 211 -4.29 -23.35 7.78
C SER A 211 -3.35 -23.47 8.98
N GLY A 212 -3.30 -24.66 9.59
CA GLY A 212 -2.39 -24.93 10.70
C GLY A 212 -0.92 -24.81 10.30
N THR A 213 -0.58 -25.19 9.07
CA THR A 213 0.79 -25.11 8.54
C THR A 213 1.25 -23.66 8.38
N ALA A 214 0.43 -22.78 7.79
CA ALA A 214 0.77 -21.37 7.64
C ALA A 214 0.94 -20.68 9.01
N ALA A 215 0.06 -20.99 9.97
CA ALA A 215 0.15 -20.45 11.33
C ALA A 215 1.45 -20.91 12.05
N LEU A 216 1.78 -22.19 11.98
CA LEU A 216 3.01 -22.73 12.58
C LEU A 216 4.27 -22.18 11.93
N LEU A 217 4.29 -22.02 10.59
CA LEU A 217 5.40 -21.42 9.87
C LEU A 217 5.62 -19.96 10.31
N ALA A 218 4.56 -19.17 10.42
CA ALA A 218 4.65 -17.78 10.88
C ALA A 218 5.15 -17.68 12.33
N ALA A 219 4.62 -18.52 13.23
CA ALA A 219 5.04 -18.55 14.63
C ALA A 219 6.50 -19.01 14.78
N GLY A 220 6.91 -20.04 14.03
CA GLY A 220 8.28 -20.54 14.00
C GLY A 220 9.27 -19.51 13.46
N ALA A 221 8.92 -18.82 12.37
CA ALA A 221 9.74 -17.74 11.82
C ALA A 221 9.91 -16.59 12.82
N TRP A 222 8.83 -16.19 13.52
CA TRP A 222 8.92 -15.21 14.59
C TRP A 222 9.79 -15.69 15.77
N ALA A 223 9.72 -16.98 16.14
CA ALA A 223 10.58 -17.52 17.19
C ALA A 223 12.08 -17.40 16.83
N ILE A 224 12.44 -17.59 15.55
CA ILE A 224 13.80 -17.35 15.05
C ILE A 224 14.19 -15.89 15.23
N VAL A 225 13.31 -14.93 14.87
CA VAL A 225 13.53 -13.49 15.11
C VAL A 225 13.82 -13.21 16.58
N LEU A 226 13.03 -13.81 17.49
CA LEU A 226 13.20 -13.64 18.93
C LEU A 226 14.54 -14.22 19.44
N VAL A 227 14.97 -15.37 18.92
CA VAL A 227 16.28 -15.96 19.26
C VAL A 227 17.42 -15.06 18.79
N CYS A 228 17.37 -14.57 17.54
CA CYS A 228 18.35 -13.61 17.02
C CYS A 228 18.40 -12.34 17.87
N ALA A 229 17.24 -11.80 18.25
CA ALA A 229 17.14 -10.63 19.10
C ALA A 229 17.77 -10.85 20.49
N ARG A 230 17.47 -11.98 21.14
CA ARG A 230 18.05 -12.35 22.45
C ARG A 230 19.55 -12.55 22.41
N ARG A 231 20.10 -13.00 21.28
CA ARG A 231 21.55 -13.16 21.07
C ARG A 231 22.25 -11.87 20.62
N GLY A 232 21.51 -10.78 20.38
CA GLY A 232 22.11 -9.51 19.90
C GLY A 232 22.55 -9.55 18.43
N MET A 233 22.04 -10.52 17.65
CA MET A 233 22.47 -10.78 16.27
C MET A 233 21.71 -9.88 15.28
N LEU A 234 22.13 -8.60 15.17
CA LEU A 234 21.43 -7.59 14.38
C LEU A 234 21.18 -8.01 12.93
N ARG A 235 22.22 -8.42 12.20
CA ARG A 235 22.11 -8.76 10.76
C ARG A 235 21.19 -9.95 10.53
N GLN A 236 21.31 -10.99 11.34
CA GLN A 236 20.47 -12.19 11.25
C GLN A 236 19.02 -11.89 11.65
N MET A 237 18.80 -11.00 12.62
CA MET A 237 17.46 -10.55 12.98
C MET A 237 16.78 -9.81 11.82
N VAL A 238 17.51 -8.96 11.08
CA VAL A 238 16.97 -8.27 9.90
C VAL A 238 16.52 -9.28 8.84
N LEU A 239 17.37 -10.26 8.52
CA LEU A 239 17.04 -11.32 7.56
C LEU A 239 15.85 -12.18 8.03
N ALA A 240 15.84 -12.59 9.29
CA ALA A 240 14.74 -13.35 9.88
C ALA A 240 13.43 -12.55 9.90
N THR A 241 13.50 -11.23 10.11
CA THR A 241 12.33 -10.34 10.07
C THR A 241 11.77 -10.26 8.65
N ALA A 242 12.63 -10.05 7.65
CA ALA A 242 12.23 -10.03 6.25
C ALA A 242 11.60 -11.37 5.83
N GLY A 243 12.20 -12.50 6.23
CA GLY A 243 11.65 -13.83 6.01
C GLY A 243 10.29 -14.04 6.70
N THR A 244 10.16 -13.60 7.95
CA THR A 244 8.87 -13.64 8.68
C THR A 244 7.80 -12.84 7.96
N ILE A 245 8.10 -11.62 7.51
CA ILE A 245 7.15 -10.79 6.76
C ILE A 245 6.78 -11.46 5.42
N ALA A 246 7.74 -12.03 4.71
CA ALA A 246 7.49 -12.77 3.49
C ALA A 246 6.57 -13.98 3.72
N ILE A 247 6.74 -14.71 4.83
CA ILE A 247 5.85 -15.82 5.21
C ILE A 247 4.44 -15.31 5.52
N VAL A 248 4.32 -14.19 6.23
CA VAL A 248 3.02 -13.60 6.55
C VAL A 248 2.28 -13.20 5.28
N VAL A 249 2.96 -12.52 4.36
CA VAL A 249 2.33 -12.06 3.10
C VAL A 249 2.10 -13.21 2.12
N GLY A 250 3.00 -14.19 2.06
CA GLY A 250 2.97 -15.27 1.07
C GLY A 250 2.15 -16.50 1.47
N PHE A 251 2.00 -16.77 2.76
CA PHE A 251 1.27 -17.96 3.26
C PHE A 251 0.13 -17.59 4.21
N LEU A 252 0.39 -16.73 5.18
CA LEU A 252 -0.56 -16.48 6.27
C LEU A 252 -1.77 -15.65 5.82
N LEU A 253 -1.55 -14.53 5.12
CA LEU A 253 -2.64 -13.70 4.59
C LEU A 253 -3.45 -14.43 3.50
N PRO A 254 -2.83 -15.14 2.53
CA PRO A 254 -3.59 -15.92 1.55
C PRO A 254 -4.46 -17.02 2.17
N ALA A 255 -4.05 -17.63 3.29
CA ALA A 255 -4.85 -18.63 4.00
C ALA A 255 -6.21 -18.10 4.51
N ILE A 256 -6.38 -16.78 4.61
CA ILE A 256 -7.67 -16.15 4.97
C ILE A 256 -8.70 -16.28 3.82
N GLY A 257 -8.24 -16.45 2.57
CA GLY A 257 -9.12 -16.56 1.40
C GLY A 257 -9.77 -15.24 0.99
N ILE A 258 -9.12 -14.10 1.26
CA ILE A 258 -9.64 -12.79 0.83
C ILE A 258 -9.60 -12.73 -0.70
N GLY A 259 -10.79 -12.60 -1.31
CA GLY A 259 -10.97 -12.57 -2.76
C GLY A 259 -10.87 -13.94 -3.42
N ALA A 260 -10.80 -15.04 -2.67
CA ALA A 260 -10.74 -16.37 -3.23
C ALA A 260 -12.00 -16.67 -4.05
N LEU A 261 -11.81 -17.25 -5.22
CA LEU A 261 -12.90 -17.76 -6.04
C LEU A 261 -13.15 -19.22 -5.70
N PRO A 262 -14.39 -19.70 -5.85
CA PRO A 262 -14.68 -21.11 -5.65
C PRO A 262 -14.04 -21.95 -6.77
N ASP A 263 -13.63 -23.18 -6.47
CA ASP A 263 -12.96 -24.05 -7.43
C ASP A 263 -13.90 -24.59 -8.53
N ASN A 264 -15.21 -24.60 -8.26
CA ASN A 264 -16.25 -25.16 -9.12
C ASN A 264 -16.89 -24.13 -10.07
N LEU A 265 -16.11 -23.17 -10.57
CA LEU A 265 -16.59 -22.26 -11.62
C LEU A 265 -16.98 -23.05 -12.89
N PRO A 266 -17.98 -22.58 -13.67
CA PRO A 266 -18.37 -23.22 -14.92
C PRO A 266 -17.19 -23.40 -15.87
N ALA A 267 -17.05 -24.58 -16.49
CA ALA A 267 -15.91 -24.90 -17.35
C ALA A 267 -15.77 -23.98 -18.57
N ASP A 268 -16.87 -23.40 -19.05
CA ASP A 268 -16.92 -22.50 -20.21
C ASP A 268 -16.77 -21.01 -19.83
N ILE A 269 -16.56 -20.68 -18.55
CA ILE A 269 -16.44 -19.28 -18.10
C ILE A 269 -15.22 -18.57 -18.71
N ASP A 270 -14.15 -19.31 -18.97
CA ASP A 270 -12.90 -18.80 -19.54
C ASP A 270 -13.11 -18.28 -20.98
N THR A 271 -14.04 -18.89 -21.73
CA THR A 271 -14.34 -18.52 -23.13
C THR A 271 -15.61 -17.67 -23.29
N SER A 272 -16.49 -17.64 -22.28
CA SER A 272 -17.76 -16.91 -22.33
C SER A 272 -17.59 -15.41 -22.11
N GLN A 273 -18.63 -14.61 -22.37
CA GLN A 273 -18.64 -13.22 -21.90
C GLN A 273 -18.86 -13.20 -20.38
N VAL A 274 -18.12 -12.34 -19.67
CA VAL A 274 -18.18 -12.22 -18.21
C VAL A 274 -18.19 -10.76 -17.84
N ALA A 275 -19.08 -10.37 -16.93
CA ALA A 275 -19.08 -9.03 -16.34
C ALA A 275 -19.42 -9.09 -14.85
N THR A 276 -19.25 -7.95 -14.18
CA THR A 276 -19.64 -7.76 -12.78
C THR A 276 -20.57 -6.57 -12.66
N ILE A 277 -21.40 -6.55 -11.63
CA ILE A 277 -22.30 -5.43 -11.37
C ILE A 277 -21.70 -4.49 -10.31
N GLY A 278 -21.60 -3.21 -10.65
CA GLY A 278 -20.99 -2.19 -9.81
C GLY A 278 -19.49 -2.38 -9.58
N SER A 279 -18.90 -1.53 -8.74
CA SER A 279 -17.45 -1.54 -8.43
C SER A 279 -17.03 -2.66 -7.46
N ASP A 280 -17.97 -3.55 -7.13
CA ASP A 280 -17.79 -4.61 -6.16
C ASP A 280 -17.51 -5.93 -6.88
N GLN A 281 -16.39 -6.00 -7.60
CA GLN A 281 -15.95 -7.28 -8.17
C GLN A 281 -15.36 -8.19 -7.09
N PRO A 282 -15.55 -9.52 -7.17
CA PRO A 282 -14.63 -10.44 -6.53
C PRO A 282 -13.24 -10.22 -7.14
N VAL A 283 -12.28 -9.83 -6.30
CA VAL A 283 -11.01 -9.19 -6.73
C VAL A 283 -10.16 -10.09 -7.64
N MET A 284 -10.32 -11.41 -7.57
CA MET A 284 -9.53 -12.37 -8.33
C MET A 284 -10.13 -12.78 -9.68
N VAL A 285 -11.33 -12.31 -10.07
CA VAL A 285 -11.97 -12.75 -11.34
C VAL A 285 -11.11 -12.39 -12.54
N SER A 286 -10.64 -11.14 -12.63
CA SER A 286 -9.79 -10.70 -13.74
C SER A 286 -8.46 -11.45 -13.80
N MET A 287 -7.88 -11.77 -12.64
CA MET A 287 -6.65 -12.58 -12.56
C MET A 287 -6.89 -14.04 -12.97
N ARG A 288 -8.00 -14.65 -12.53
CA ARG A 288 -8.35 -16.04 -12.85
C ARG A 288 -8.66 -16.23 -14.33
N LEU A 289 -9.36 -15.27 -14.92
CA LEU A 289 -9.74 -15.27 -16.34
C LEU A 289 -8.68 -14.61 -17.25
N ARG A 290 -7.62 -14.04 -16.66
CA ARG A 290 -6.49 -13.38 -17.35
C ARG A 290 -6.92 -12.29 -18.34
N ARG A 291 -8.01 -11.58 -18.05
CA ARG A 291 -8.54 -10.49 -18.89
C ARG A 291 -9.27 -9.44 -18.07
N LEU A 292 -9.45 -8.26 -18.65
CA LEU A 292 -10.25 -7.20 -18.05
C LEU A 292 -11.72 -7.65 -18.00
N ILE A 293 -12.36 -7.46 -16.84
CA ILE A 293 -13.77 -7.77 -16.65
C ILE A 293 -14.55 -6.46 -16.59
N PRO A 294 -15.46 -6.20 -17.54
CA PRO A 294 -16.26 -4.99 -17.54
C PRO A 294 -17.13 -4.90 -16.28
N VAL A 295 -17.29 -3.66 -15.80
CA VAL A 295 -18.19 -3.30 -14.72
C VAL A 295 -19.45 -2.71 -15.34
N LEU A 296 -20.59 -3.37 -15.13
CA LEU A 296 -21.90 -2.91 -15.56
C LEU A 296 -22.58 -2.08 -14.46
N PRO A 297 -23.47 -1.14 -14.82
CA PRO A 297 -24.19 -0.33 -13.85
C PRO A 297 -25.08 -1.18 -12.94
N ARG A 298 -25.40 -0.64 -11.75
CA ARG A 298 -26.32 -1.26 -10.77
C ARG A 298 -27.79 -0.97 -11.06
N ASP A 299 -28.06 0.13 -11.74
CA ASP A 299 -29.42 0.52 -12.09
C ASP A 299 -30.02 -0.52 -13.06
N PRO A 300 -31.22 -1.08 -12.80
CA PRO A 300 -31.79 -2.16 -13.61
C PRO A 300 -32.00 -1.80 -15.09
N GLU A 301 -32.40 -0.57 -15.39
CA GLU A 301 -32.66 -0.12 -16.76
C GLU A 301 -31.33 0.04 -17.51
N ALA A 302 -30.38 0.78 -16.92
CA ALA A 302 -29.06 0.94 -17.51
C ALA A 302 -28.30 -0.41 -17.64
N LEU A 303 -28.54 -1.34 -16.72
CA LEU A 303 -27.97 -2.69 -16.77
C LEU A 303 -28.57 -3.46 -17.96
N ALA A 304 -29.89 -3.42 -18.15
CA ALA A 304 -30.57 -4.08 -19.26
C ALA A 304 -30.01 -3.62 -20.62
N ASP A 305 -29.83 -2.31 -20.80
CA ASP A 305 -29.27 -1.71 -22.02
C ASP A 305 -27.80 -2.09 -22.25
N SER A 306 -27.07 -2.41 -21.18
CA SER A 306 -25.66 -2.79 -21.25
C SER A 306 -25.45 -4.30 -21.43
N LEU A 307 -26.50 -5.12 -21.41
CA LEU A 307 -26.37 -6.56 -21.59
C LEU A 307 -26.06 -6.89 -23.06
N PRO A 308 -25.01 -7.67 -23.34
CA PRO A 308 -24.71 -8.10 -24.70
C PRO A 308 -25.81 -9.03 -25.22
N SER A 309 -26.01 -9.09 -26.54
CA SER A 309 -27.03 -9.96 -27.16
C SER A 309 -26.75 -11.46 -26.97
N GLU A 310 -25.47 -11.81 -26.79
CA GLU A 310 -24.98 -13.17 -26.52
C GLU A 310 -25.06 -13.57 -25.05
N LYS A 311 -24.85 -14.86 -24.77
CA LYS A 311 -24.75 -15.44 -23.43
C LYS A 311 -23.70 -14.72 -22.59
N ILE A 312 -24.04 -14.34 -21.35
CA ILE A 312 -23.12 -13.68 -20.42
C ILE A 312 -23.22 -14.25 -19.01
N TYR A 313 -22.08 -14.41 -18.34
CA TYR A 313 -21.99 -14.65 -16.91
C TYR A 313 -21.86 -13.33 -16.14
N LEU A 314 -22.69 -13.14 -15.13
CA LEU A 314 -22.70 -11.95 -14.28
C LEU A 314 -22.35 -12.32 -12.85
N PHE A 315 -21.25 -11.78 -12.33
CA PHE A 315 -20.97 -11.80 -10.89
C PHE A 315 -21.72 -10.65 -10.23
N ALA A 316 -22.62 -11.01 -9.31
CA ALA A 316 -23.43 -10.06 -8.56
C ALA A 316 -23.30 -10.33 -7.05
N SER A 317 -23.31 -9.26 -6.25
CA SER A 317 -23.51 -9.42 -4.81
C SER A 317 -24.97 -9.79 -4.53
N SER A 318 -25.25 -10.37 -3.36
CA SER A 318 -26.64 -10.67 -2.98
C SER A 318 -27.56 -9.45 -2.99
N ASP A 319 -27.02 -8.26 -2.72
CA ASP A 319 -27.75 -6.99 -2.74
C ASP A 319 -28.18 -6.59 -4.17
N ASP A 320 -27.45 -7.04 -5.19
CA ASP A 320 -27.71 -6.73 -6.59
C ASP A 320 -28.67 -7.75 -7.27
N ARG A 321 -29.19 -8.74 -6.52
CA ARG A 321 -30.07 -9.80 -7.06
C ARG A 321 -31.31 -9.23 -7.76
N PHE A 322 -31.97 -8.25 -7.15
CA PHE A 322 -33.16 -7.63 -7.74
C PHE A 322 -32.83 -6.97 -9.09
N ALA A 323 -31.72 -6.22 -9.15
CA ALA A 323 -31.30 -5.53 -10.36
C ALA A 323 -30.98 -6.51 -11.50
N VAL A 324 -30.30 -7.63 -11.21
CA VAL A 324 -30.02 -8.67 -12.22
C VAL A 324 -31.31 -9.24 -12.81
N LEU A 325 -32.24 -9.66 -11.96
CA LEU A 325 -33.48 -10.30 -12.41
C LEU A 325 -34.39 -9.33 -13.17
N ALA A 326 -34.48 -8.08 -12.70
CA ALA A 326 -35.23 -7.02 -13.36
C ALA A 326 -34.60 -6.67 -14.73
N ALA A 327 -33.28 -6.51 -14.80
CA ALA A 327 -32.58 -6.22 -16.05
C ALA A 327 -32.69 -7.34 -17.09
N ALA A 328 -32.57 -8.60 -16.66
CA ALA A 328 -32.77 -9.73 -17.55
C ALA A 328 -34.20 -9.78 -18.09
N THR A 329 -35.19 -9.56 -17.23
CA THR A 329 -36.61 -9.51 -17.64
C THR A 329 -36.87 -8.34 -18.60
N GLY A 330 -36.34 -7.15 -18.30
CA GLY A 330 -36.45 -5.96 -19.16
C GLY A 330 -35.80 -6.13 -20.53
N ALA A 331 -34.70 -6.88 -20.60
CA ALA A 331 -34.04 -7.25 -21.85
C ALA A 331 -34.71 -8.43 -22.59
N GLY A 332 -35.82 -9.00 -22.07
CA GLY A 332 -36.49 -10.17 -22.64
C GLY A 332 -35.69 -11.47 -22.53
N ARG A 333 -34.82 -11.56 -21.52
CA ARG A 333 -33.88 -12.67 -21.28
C ARG A 333 -34.22 -13.42 -20.00
N GLU A 334 -33.58 -14.57 -19.80
CA GLU A 334 -33.65 -15.30 -18.55
C GLU A 334 -32.32 -15.20 -17.81
N ALA A 335 -32.38 -14.95 -16.49
CA ALA A 335 -31.24 -15.01 -15.60
C ALA A 335 -31.38 -16.21 -14.66
N ARG A 336 -30.45 -17.15 -14.75
CA ARG A 336 -30.39 -18.35 -13.91
C ARG A 336 -29.19 -18.28 -12.98
N ALA A 337 -29.38 -18.47 -11.67
CA ALA A 337 -28.27 -18.65 -10.74
C ALA A 337 -27.55 -19.98 -11.05
N VAL A 338 -26.27 -19.92 -11.39
CA VAL A 338 -25.45 -21.11 -11.71
C VAL A 338 -24.57 -21.52 -10.54
N LEU A 339 -24.10 -20.55 -9.76
CA LEU A 339 -23.28 -20.79 -8.59
C LEU A 339 -23.52 -19.72 -7.54
N GLU A 340 -23.68 -20.15 -6.29
CA GLU A 340 -23.68 -19.28 -5.12
C GLU A 340 -22.43 -19.60 -4.30
N PHE A 341 -21.73 -18.57 -3.86
CA PHE A 341 -20.53 -18.73 -3.05
C PHE A 341 -20.31 -17.53 -2.14
N SER A 342 -19.54 -17.74 -1.08
CA SER A 342 -19.20 -16.69 -0.13
C SER A 342 -17.70 -16.42 -0.19
N SER A 343 -17.31 -15.16 -0.38
CA SER A 343 -15.90 -14.77 -0.40
C SER A 343 -15.70 -13.46 0.32
N PHE A 344 -14.69 -13.45 1.20
CA PHE A 344 -14.19 -12.22 1.79
C PHE A 344 -13.69 -11.24 0.73
N ARG A 345 -13.79 -9.96 1.05
CA ARG A 345 -13.30 -8.87 0.20
C ARG A 345 -12.64 -7.81 1.05
N SER A 346 -11.42 -7.41 0.69
CA SER A 346 -10.73 -6.31 1.36
C SER A 346 -11.44 -4.98 1.08
N ARG A 347 -11.88 -4.29 2.14
CA ARG A 347 -12.51 -2.97 2.07
C ARG A 347 -11.57 -1.93 2.66
N LYS A 348 -10.83 -1.23 1.79
CA LYS A 348 -9.79 -0.21 2.11
C LYS A 348 -8.53 -0.76 2.78
N THR A 349 -8.66 -1.60 3.81
CA THR A 349 -7.54 -2.23 4.53
C THR A 349 -7.74 -3.73 4.65
N TYR A 350 -6.64 -4.50 4.63
CA TYR A 350 -6.64 -5.97 4.72
C TYR A 350 -7.31 -6.54 5.99
N LEU A 351 -7.62 -5.70 6.97
CA LEU A 351 -8.29 -6.05 8.23
C LEU A 351 -9.82 -5.95 8.15
N ARG A 352 -10.36 -5.30 7.11
CA ARG A 352 -11.80 -5.12 6.92
C ARG A 352 -12.27 -6.02 5.79
N PHE A 353 -12.51 -7.28 6.12
CA PHE A 353 -12.85 -8.29 5.12
C PHE A 353 -14.23 -8.94 5.30
N ALA A 354 -14.82 -8.86 6.50
CA ALA A 354 -16.19 -9.30 6.76
C ALA A 354 -17.21 -8.48 5.93
N ARG A 355 -18.46 -8.96 5.83
CA ARG A 355 -19.61 -8.25 5.23
C ARG A 355 -19.91 -6.94 5.95
N ALA A 356 -20.60 -6.02 5.27
CA ALA A 356 -20.71 -4.62 5.71
C ALA A 356 -21.54 -4.41 6.97
N ASP A 357 -22.54 -5.26 7.14
CA ASP A 357 -23.51 -5.26 8.21
C ASP A 357 -23.11 -6.17 9.39
N ALA A 358 -21.98 -6.90 9.29
CA ALA A 358 -21.51 -7.75 10.38
C ALA A 358 -21.11 -6.92 11.61
N GLY A 359 -21.88 -7.06 12.69
CA GLY A 359 -21.63 -6.44 13.97
C GLY A 359 -20.89 -7.35 14.95
N TRP A 360 -20.75 -6.88 16.19
CA TRP A 360 -20.15 -7.66 17.26
C TRP A 360 -20.88 -8.99 17.56
N PRO A 361 -22.22 -9.09 17.50
CA PRO A 361 -22.92 -10.36 17.71
C PRO A 361 -22.50 -11.46 16.73
N GLU A 362 -22.36 -11.13 15.45
CA GLU A 362 -21.92 -12.05 14.39
C GLU A 362 -20.48 -12.49 14.64
N TRP A 363 -19.60 -11.55 14.99
CA TRP A 363 -18.21 -11.86 15.34
C TRP A 363 -18.10 -12.78 16.56
N ARG A 364 -18.90 -12.53 17.61
CA ARG A 364 -18.92 -13.38 18.80
C ARG A 364 -19.37 -14.80 18.46
N ARG A 365 -20.39 -14.93 17.60
CA ARG A 365 -20.86 -16.23 17.10
C ARG A 365 -19.79 -16.92 16.27
N ALA A 366 -19.14 -16.22 15.35
CA ALA A 366 -18.05 -16.74 14.53
C ALA A 366 -16.89 -17.25 15.40
N ILE A 367 -16.46 -16.47 16.40
CA ILE A 367 -15.38 -16.85 17.33
C ILE A 367 -15.77 -18.09 18.15
N ALA A 368 -17.00 -18.14 18.66
CA ALA A 368 -17.50 -19.26 19.45
C ALA A 368 -17.60 -20.56 18.64
N LEU A 369 -18.06 -20.47 17.38
CA LEU A 369 -18.17 -21.60 16.46
C LEU A 369 -16.86 -21.93 15.75
N ARG A 370 -15.85 -21.05 15.85
CA ARG A 370 -14.60 -21.11 15.08
C ARG A 370 -14.82 -21.16 13.57
N ASP A 371 -15.86 -20.49 13.11
CA ASP A 371 -16.29 -20.48 11.72
C ASP A 371 -16.52 -19.05 11.22
N LEU A 372 -15.99 -18.77 10.04
CA LEU A 372 -16.00 -17.47 9.38
C LEU A 372 -17.10 -17.33 8.33
N GLU A 373 -17.82 -18.40 7.97
CA GLU A 373 -18.80 -18.37 6.86
C GLU A 373 -19.85 -17.27 7.04
N THR A 374 -20.37 -17.09 8.25
CA THR A 374 -21.41 -16.07 8.54
C THR A 374 -20.93 -14.62 8.38
N LEU A 375 -19.61 -14.41 8.30
CA LEU A 375 -19.00 -13.11 8.10
C LEU A 375 -18.68 -12.83 6.63
N ARG A 376 -18.77 -13.81 5.75
CA ARG A 376 -18.43 -13.63 4.33
C ARG A 376 -19.57 -12.97 3.57
N PRO A 377 -19.29 -11.97 2.72
CA PRO A 377 -20.24 -11.53 1.70
C PRO A 377 -20.61 -12.69 0.77
N GLN A 378 -21.90 -12.78 0.45
CA GLN A 378 -22.42 -13.74 -0.51
C GLN A 378 -22.42 -13.16 -1.93
N TRP A 379 -22.15 -14.04 -2.88
CA TRP A 379 -22.06 -13.76 -4.30
C TRP A 379 -22.85 -14.79 -5.07
N THR A 380 -23.46 -14.36 -6.17
CA THR A 380 -24.14 -15.23 -7.10
C THR A 380 -23.57 -15.00 -8.51
N LEU A 381 -23.20 -16.09 -9.16
CA LEU A 381 -22.89 -16.13 -10.57
C LEU A 381 -24.17 -16.43 -11.33
N TYR A 382 -24.71 -15.42 -12.00
CA TYR A 382 -25.85 -15.58 -12.88
C TYR A 382 -25.38 -15.91 -14.29
N LEU A 383 -26.13 -16.77 -14.95
CA LEU A 383 -26.08 -16.94 -16.38
C LEU A 383 -27.29 -16.22 -16.99
N VAL A 384 -27.02 -15.23 -17.84
CA VAL A 384 -28.05 -14.55 -18.61
C VAL A 384 -27.99 -15.03 -20.05
N SER A 385 -29.09 -15.61 -20.52
CA SER A 385 -29.23 -16.16 -21.88
C SER A 385 -30.58 -15.79 -22.47
N ARG A 386 -30.75 -16.03 -23.77
CA ARG A 386 -32.10 -16.01 -24.36
C ARG A 386 -32.92 -17.15 -23.74
N LYS A 387 -34.23 -16.95 -23.65
CA LYS A 387 -35.18 -18.01 -23.30
C LYS A 387 -35.16 -19.12 -24.34
#